data_AF-A0A3D6BIP7-F1
#
_entry.id   AF-A0A3D6BIP7-F1
#
_cell.length_a   1.000
_cell.length_b   1.000
_cell.length_c   1.000
_cell.angle_alpha   90.00
_cell.angle_beta   90.00
_cell.angle_gamma   90.00
#
_symmetry.space_group_name_H-M   'P 1'
#
loop_
_entity.id
_entity.type
_entity.pdbx_description
1 polymer ?
#
loop_
_entity_poly.entity_id
_entity_poly.type
_entity_poly.pdbx_seq_one_letter_code
_entity_poly.pdbx_strand_id
1 'polypeptide(L)' 'MDFRKLTVKELLDNPDTAAVIKELAPQLLKYPIKLLGKKKCGEIFDKVVATGIVPEVIAKEAEARINKILAS' A
#
# COMPACT_ATOMS: atom_id res chain seq x y z
N MET A 1 1.44 14.30 2.06
CA MET A 1 2.57 13.38 1.76
C MET A 1 2.10 12.39 0.70
N ASP A 2 2.90 11.99 -0.30
CA ASP A 2 2.45 11.07 -1.36
C ASP A 2 2.59 9.60 -0.94
N PHE A 3 1.52 8.81 -1.08
CA PHE A 3 1.52 7.35 -0.90
C PHE A 3 2.69 6.67 -1.63
N ARG A 4 2.88 7.01 -2.91
CA ARG A 4 3.94 6.40 -3.75
C ARG A 4 5.34 6.66 -3.22
N LYS A 5 5.55 7.71 -2.44
CA LYS A 5 6.84 8.09 -1.84
C LYS A 5 7.03 7.54 -0.43
N LEU A 6 5.98 7.02 0.21
CA LEU A 6 6.10 6.34 1.50
C LEU A 6 6.81 5.01 1.35
N THR A 7 7.54 4.60 2.37
CA THR A 7 7.94 3.21 2.52
C THR A 7 6.76 2.37 3.00
N VAL A 8 6.76 1.08 2.65
CA VAL A 8 5.71 0.15 3.16
C VAL A 8 5.73 0.09 4.69
N LYS A 9 6.89 0.32 5.32
CA LYS A 9 6.95 0.45 6.78
C LYS A 9 6.13 1.63 7.28
N GLU A 10 6.35 2.84 6.75
CA GLU A 10 5.60 4.04 7.15
C GLU A 10 4.09 3.89 6.92
N LEU A 11 3.71 3.25 5.81
CA LEU A 11 2.32 2.93 5.50
C LEU A 11 1.66 2.02 6.54
N LEU A 12 2.40 1.04 7.07
CA LEU A 12 1.89 0.08 8.06
C LEU A 12 2.02 0.58 9.50
N ASP A 13 2.90 1.55 9.74
CA ASP A 13 3.10 2.21 11.04
C ASP A 13 1.93 3.15 11.36
N ASN A 14 1.32 3.76 10.34
CA ASN A 14 0.12 4.58 10.49
C ASN A 14 -1.14 3.68 10.52
N PRO A 15 -1.94 3.71 11.60
CA PRO A 15 -3.09 2.81 11.79
C PRO A 15 -4.19 3.04 10.75
N ASP A 16 -4.44 4.29 10.32
CA ASP A 16 -5.46 4.63 9.34
C ASP A 16 -5.11 4.11 7.95
N THR A 17 -3.86 4.29 7.53
CA THR A 17 -3.40 3.78 6.23
C THR A 17 -3.29 2.26 6.24
N ALA A 18 -2.86 1.66 7.36
CA ALA A 18 -2.84 0.21 7.54
C ALA A 18 -4.25 -0.41 7.49
N ALA A 19 -5.28 0.28 8.02
CA ALA A 19 -6.66 -0.16 7.94
C ALA A 19 -7.15 -0.22 6.50
N VAL A 20 -6.83 0.78 5.67
CA VAL A 20 -7.16 0.77 4.23
C VAL A 20 -6.53 -0.43 3.52
N ILE A 21 -5.27 -0.76 3.83
CA ILE A 21 -4.62 -1.94 3.25
C ILE A 21 -5.24 -3.24 3.72
N LYS A 22 -5.63 -3.35 5.00
CA LYS A 22 -6.33 -4.53 5.54
C LYS A 22 -7.68 -4.74 4.87
N GLU A 23 -8.40 -3.66 4.57
CA GLU A 23 -9.73 -3.71 3.97
C GLU A 23 -9.67 -4.02 2.47
N LEU A 24 -8.83 -3.30 1.73
CA LEU A 24 -8.81 -3.37 0.27
C LEU A 24 -7.83 -4.40 -0.26
N ALA A 25 -6.64 -4.49 0.33
CA ALA A 25 -5.56 -5.35 -0.17
C ALA A 25 -4.89 -6.18 0.94
N PRO A 26 -5.65 -7.00 1.72
CA PRO A 26 -5.09 -7.81 2.80
C PRO A 26 -4.04 -8.81 2.29
N GLN A 27 -4.05 -9.10 1.00
CA GLN A 27 -3.09 -9.97 0.32
C GLN A 27 -1.66 -9.44 0.43
N LEU A 28 -1.48 -8.11 0.45
CA LEU A 28 -0.18 -7.46 0.64
C LEU A 28 0.44 -7.76 2.01
N LEU A 29 -0.40 -7.94 3.04
CA LEU A 29 0.04 -8.24 4.40
C LEU A 29 0.51 -9.69 4.56
N LYS A 30 0.00 -10.59 3.70
CA LYS A 30 0.46 -11.99 3.61
C LYS A 30 1.79 -12.10 2.88
N TYR A 31 2.14 -11.10 2.07
CA TYR A 31 3.43 -11.04 1.41
C TYR A 31 4.52 -10.72 2.43
N PRO A 32 5.71 -11.32 2.36
CA PRO A 32 6.76 -11.15 3.37
C PRO A 32 7.15 -9.67 3.52
N ILE A 33 6.63 -9.03 4.57
CA ILE A 33 6.79 -7.61 4.87
C ILE A 33 8.28 -7.23 5.01
N LYS A 34 9.15 -8.16 5.42
CA LYS A 34 10.61 -7.98 5.45
C LYS A 34 11.21 -7.63 4.08
N LEU A 35 10.60 -8.08 2.97
CA LEU A 35 11.02 -7.72 1.61
C LEU A 35 10.46 -6.37 1.15
N LEU A 36 9.39 -5.90 1.79
CA LEU A 36 8.61 -4.73 1.37
C LEU A 36 8.95 -3.48 2.20
N GLY A 37 9.31 -3.63 3.48
CA GLY A 37 9.39 -2.52 4.44
C GLY A 37 10.38 -1.41 4.11
N LYS A 38 11.42 -1.68 3.31
CA LYS A 38 12.39 -0.67 2.83
C LYS A 38 12.06 -0.09 1.46
N LYS A 39 11.14 -0.71 0.72
CA LYS A 39 10.77 -0.28 -0.62
C LYS A 39 9.64 0.73 -0.56
N LYS A 40 9.55 1.54 -1.62
CA LYS A 40 8.47 2.51 -1.77
C LYS A 40 7.16 1.82 -2.10
N CYS A 41 6.05 2.31 -1.55
CA CYS A 41 4.73 1.75 -1.79
C CYS A 41 4.38 1.76 -3.28
N GLY A 42 4.80 2.78 -4.03
CA GLY A 42 4.62 2.82 -5.49
C GLY A 42 5.23 1.61 -6.19
N GLU A 43 6.51 1.30 -5.92
CA GLU A 43 7.20 0.15 -6.52
C GLU A 43 6.57 -1.19 -6.11
N ILE A 44 6.14 -1.32 -4.85
CA ILE A 44 5.52 -2.55 -4.36
C ILE A 44 4.13 -2.73 -4.96
N PHE A 45 3.33 -1.68 -5.01
CA PHE A 45 1.98 -1.73 -5.56
C PHE A 45 1.99 -2.04 -7.06
N ASP A 46 2.85 -1.37 -7.84
CA ASP A 46 3.03 -1.70 -9.25
C ASP A 46 3.43 -3.17 -9.43
N LYS A 47 4.35 -3.67 -8.61
CA LYS A 47 4.77 -5.08 -8.67
C LYS A 47 3.63 -6.04 -8.34
N VAL A 48 2.87 -5.80 -7.27
CA VAL A 48 1.79 -6.72 -6.89
C VAL A 48 0.62 -6.68 -7.87
N VAL A 49 0.36 -5.52 -8.49
CA VAL A 49 -0.60 -5.38 -9.58
C VAL A 49 -0.13 -6.13 -10.83
N ALA A 50 1.13 -5.94 -11.24
CA ALA A 50 1.72 -6.65 -12.38
C ALA A 50 1.72 -8.18 -12.19
N THR A 51 1.90 -8.66 -10.96
CA THR A 51 1.82 -10.10 -10.64
C THR A 51 0.39 -10.61 -10.43
N GLY A 52 -0.63 -9.74 -10.48
CA GLY A 52 -2.03 -10.12 -10.27
C GLY A 52 -2.41 -10.43 -8.83
N ILE A 53 -1.57 -10.10 -7.85
CA ILE A 53 -1.84 -10.32 -6.41
C ILE A 53 -2.90 -9.32 -5.92
N VAL A 54 -2.82 -8.08 -6.38
CA VAL A 54 -3.81 -7.03 -6.09
C VAL A 54 -4.39 -6.55 -7.43
N PRO A 55 -5.72 -6.53 -7.61
CA PRO A 55 -6.33 -5.95 -8.80
C PRO A 55 -5.98 -4.47 -8.95
N GLU A 56 -5.78 -4.00 -10.19
CA GLU A 56 -5.43 -2.59 -10.45
C GLU A 56 -6.46 -1.61 -9.88
N VAL A 57 -7.76 -1.95 -9.97
CA VAL A 57 -8.86 -1.14 -9.43
C VAL A 57 -8.72 -0.92 -7.93
N ILE A 58 -8.42 -2.00 -7.20
CA ILE A 58 -8.21 -1.99 -5.75
C ILE A 58 -6.94 -1.21 -5.39
N ALA A 59 -5.87 -1.36 -6.17
CA ALA A 59 -4.64 -0.61 -5.96
C ALA A 59 -4.84 0.90 -6.13
N LYS A 60 -5.57 1.33 -7.17
CA LYS A 60 -5.93 2.73 -7.41
C LYS A 60 -6.81 3.29 -6.30
N GLU A 61 -7.79 2.52 -5.83
CA GLU A 61 -8.67 2.94 -4.73
C GLU A 61 -7.91 3.07 -3.41
N ALA A 62 -7.04 2.11 -3.09
CA ALA A 62 -6.18 2.16 -1.90
C ALA A 62 -5.25 3.37 -1.94
N GLU A 63 -4.60 3.63 -3.07
CA GLU A 63 -3.76 4.82 -3.28
C GLU A 63 -4.55 6.11 -3.08
N ALA A 64 -5.74 6.24 -3.65
CA ALA A 64 -6.58 7.42 -3.51
C ALA A 64 -7.01 7.67 -2.05
N ARG A 65 -7.46 6.63 -1.34
CA ARG A 65 -7.87 6.73 0.07
C ARG A 65 -6.70 7.08 0.97
N ILE A 66 -5.55 6.44 0.77
CA ILE A 66 -4.35 6.72 1.55
C ILE A 66 -3.84 8.14 1.29
N ASN A 67 -3.79 8.59 0.03
CA ASN A 67 -3.41 9.97 -0.28
C ASN A 67 -4.34 10.99 0.38
N LYS A 68 -5.64 10.71 0.49
CA LYS A 68 -6.59 11.57 1.20
C LYS A 68 -6.29 11.65 2.70
N ILE A 69 -5.92 10.53 3.32
CA ILE A 69 -5.49 10.48 4.74
C ILE A 69 -4.20 11.28 4.93
N LEU A 70 -3.21 11.10 4.04
CA LEU A 70 -1.90 11.77 4.13
C LEU A 70 -1.92 13.25 3.72
N ALA A 71 -3.03 13.73 3.18
CA ALA A 71 -3.26 15.13 2.85
C ALA A 71 -4.04 15.88 3.94
N SER A 72 -4.52 15.16 4.96
CA SER A 72 -5.20 15.71 6.13
C SER A 72 -4.25 16.06 7.26
#